data_AF-A0A954TKK5-F1
#
_entry.id   AF-A0A954TKK5-F1
#
_cell.length_a   1.000
_cell.length_b   1.000
_cell.length_c   1.000
_cell.angle_alpha   90.00
_cell.angle_beta   90.00
_cell.angle_gamma   90.00
#
_symmetry.space_group_name_H-M   'P 1'
#
loop_
_entity.id
_entity.type
_entity.pdbx_description
1 polymer ?
#
loop_
_entity_poly.entity_id
_entity_poly.type
_entity_poly.pdbx_seq_one_letter_code
_entity_poly.pdbx_strand_id
1 'polypeptide(L)'
;MSFRTRKRGLAALKMNLLGMLLLCALATQVWGAEPLPNIILCMGDDHGWDETGYKGQLYEGGLRVPGIIEWPARMAESRTSDVHAVTSDILPTLHSLSGGDYASASDAP
;
A
#
# COMPACT_ATOMS: atom_id res chain seq x y z
N MET A 1 40.87 -50.25 17.54
CA MET A 1 39.39 -50.11 17.63
C MET A 1 39.02 -48.67 17.28
N SER A 2 38.11 -48.48 16.31
CA SER A 2 38.04 -47.33 15.39
C SER A 2 37.38 -46.07 15.97
N PHE A 3 38.15 -45.01 16.21
CA PHE A 3 37.66 -43.65 16.53
C PHE A 3 37.62 -42.70 15.31
N ARG A 4 38.09 -43.15 14.14
CA ARG A 4 38.31 -42.30 12.95
C ARG A 4 37.06 -42.13 12.06
N THR A 5 36.01 -42.92 12.27
CA THR A 5 34.79 -42.93 11.45
C THR A 5 33.75 -41.88 11.86
N ARG A 6 33.64 -41.52 13.15
CA ARG A 6 32.63 -40.52 13.61
C ARG A 6 32.85 -39.10 13.07
N LYS A 7 34.11 -38.66 12.93
CA LYS A 7 34.42 -37.29 12.47
C LYS A 7 34.02 -37.04 11.00
N ARG A 8 34.06 -38.08 10.16
CA ARG A 8 33.68 -38.00 8.74
C ARG A 8 32.16 -37.88 8.56
N GLY A 9 31.36 -38.60 9.35
CA GLY A 9 29.90 -38.51 9.32
C GLY A 9 29.38 -37.15 9.80
N LEU A 10 29.98 -36.58 10.85
CA LEU A 10 29.59 -35.26 11.35
C LEU A 10 29.96 -34.12 10.38
N ALA A 11 31.11 -34.23 9.70
CA ALA A 11 31.50 -33.27 8.66
C ALA A 11 30.56 -33.34 7.44
N ALA A 12 30.17 -34.55 7.00
CA ALA A 12 29.21 -34.74 5.91
C ALA A 12 27.81 -34.22 6.27
N LEU A 13 27.35 -34.46 7.50
CA LEU A 13 26.07 -33.94 7.99
C LEU A 13 26.06 -32.40 8.04
N LYS A 14 27.14 -31.78 8.52
CA LYS A 14 27.28 -30.32 8.53
C LYS A 14 27.31 -29.73 7.11
N MET A 15 27.95 -30.42 6.17
CA MET A 15 28.04 -29.96 4.78
C MET A 15 26.71 -30.08 4.03
N ASN A 16 25.94 -31.14 4.28
CA ASN A 16 24.58 -31.29 3.75
C ASN A 16 23.61 -30.27 4.34
N LEU A 17 23.70 -29.99 5.64
CA LEU A 17 22.87 -28.98 6.29
C LEU A 17 23.17 -27.57 5.75
N LEU A 18 24.45 -27.24 5.58
CA LEU A 18 24.87 -25.96 5.01
C LEU A 18 24.42 -25.83 3.54
N GLY A 19 24.54 -26.90 2.75
CA GLY A 19 24.06 -26.94 1.37
C GLY A 19 22.54 -26.74 1.28
N MET A 20 21.77 -27.39 2.16
CA MET A 20 20.32 -27.24 2.25
C MET A 20 19.92 -25.82 2.66
N LEU A 21 20.61 -25.22 3.64
CA LEU A 21 20.36 -23.83 4.05
C LEU A 21 20.66 -22.84 2.93
N LEU A 22 21.75 -23.04 2.19
CA LEU A 22 22.07 -22.25 0.99
C LEU A 22 21.00 -22.40 -0.09
N LEU A 23 20.53 -23.63 -0.34
CA LEU A 23 19.46 -23.90 -1.30
C LEU A 23 18.14 -23.22 -0.89
N CYS A 24 17.78 -23.27 0.40
CA CYS A 24 16.61 -22.59 0.93
C CYS A 24 16.72 -21.06 0.80
N ALA A 25 17.88 -20.47 1.09
CA ALA A 25 18.11 -19.03 0.93
C ALA A 25 18.03 -18.59 -0.54
N LEU A 26 18.54 -19.41 -1.47
CA LEU A 26 18.40 -19.19 -2.91
C LEU A 26 16.93 -19.31 -3.36
N ALA A 27 16.18 -20.29 -2.84
CA ALA A 27 14.76 -20.46 -3.14
C ALA A 27 13.92 -19.26 -2.68
N THR A 28 14.26 -18.63 -1.55
CA THR A 28 13.58 -17.40 -1.11
C THR A 28 13.82 -16.19 -2.01
N GLN A 29 14.88 -16.18 -2.82
CA GLN A 29 15.13 -15.10 -3.78
C GLN A 29 14.29 -15.23 -5.05
N VAL A 30 13.88 -16.45 -5.40
CA VAL A 30 13.02 -16.75 -6.56
C VAL A 30 11.55 -16.46 -6.22
N TRP A 31 11.16 -16.64 -4.95
CA TRP A 31 9.85 -16.24 -4.44
C TRP A 31 9.88 -14.76 -4.00
N GLY A 32 10.13 -13.86 -4.95
CA GLY A 32 10.07 -12.42 -4.73
C GLY A 32 8.67 -11.97 -4.29
N ALA A 33 8.58 -10.85 -3.58
CA ALA A 33 7.30 -10.25 -3.23
C ALA A 33 6.53 -9.86 -4.50
N GLU A 34 5.27 -10.29 -4.60
CA GLU A 34 4.37 -9.86 -5.68
C GLU A 34 4.24 -8.32 -5.66
N PRO A 35 4.33 -7.66 -6.83
CA PRO A 35 4.20 -6.20 -6.87
C PRO A 35 2.81 -5.79 -6.37
N LEU A 36 2.78 -4.79 -5.48
CA LEU A 36 1.53 -4.25 -4.97
C LEU A 36 0.69 -3.65 -6.12
N PRO A 37 -0.65 -3.83 -6.11
CA PRO A 37 -1.49 -3.38 -7.20
C PRO A 37 -1.52 -1.85 -7.30
N ASN A 38 -1.53 -1.35 -8.53
CA ASN A 38 -1.62 0.07 -8.85
C ASN A 38 -3.07 0.51 -9.07
N ILE A 39 -3.88 0.37 -8.03
CA ILE A 39 -5.29 0.80 -8.00
C ILE A 39 -5.45 1.89 -6.95
N ILE A 40 -6.39 2.81 -7.17
CA ILE A 40 -6.76 3.84 -6.22
C ILE A 40 -8.21 3.59 -5.81
N LEU A 41 -8.44 3.31 -4.53
CA LEU A 41 -9.78 3.28 -3.94
C LEU A 41 -10.00 4.58 -3.16
N CYS A 42 -11.05 5.32 -3.50
CA CYS A 42 -11.49 6.51 -2.78
C CYS A 42 -12.90 6.30 -2.25
N MET A 43 -13.09 6.44 -0.94
CA MET A 43 -14.41 6.41 -0.30
C MET A 43 -14.64 7.72 0.44
N GLY A 44 -15.76 8.36 0.14
CA GLY A 44 -16.20 9.60 0.79
C GLY A 44 -17.72 9.70 0.76
N ASP A 45 -18.26 10.52 1.65
CA ASP A 45 -19.69 10.87 1.67
C ASP A 45 -19.91 12.21 0.96
N ASP A 46 -21.15 12.50 0.54
CA ASP A 46 -21.47 13.80 -0.07
C ASP A 46 -21.76 14.86 1.01
N HIS A 47 -22.42 14.46 2.10
CA HIS A 47 -22.71 15.29 3.27
C HIS A 47 -22.90 14.42 4.52
N GLY A 48 -22.72 15.00 5.71
CA GLY A 48 -22.97 14.29 6.97
C GLY A 48 -24.45 13.92 7.17
N TRP A 49 -24.71 12.78 7.84
CA TRP A 49 -26.05 12.22 8.07
C TRP A 49 -26.71 12.55 9.43
N ASP A 50 -27.89 13.18 9.37
CA ASP A 50 -29.00 13.23 10.36
C ASP A 50 -28.68 13.45 11.86
N GLU A 51 -28.55 14.74 12.25
CA GLU A 51 -28.94 15.36 13.54
C GLU A 51 -28.69 16.90 13.46
N THR A 52 -28.65 17.70 14.54
CA THR A 52 -28.44 19.18 14.46
C THR A 52 -27.05 19.55 13.94
N GLY A 53 -26.96 20.33 12.86
CA GLY A 53 -25.69 20.69 12.21
C GLY A 53 -25.35 19.90 10.94
N TYR A 54 -26.26 19.07 10.41
CA TYR A 54 -26.02 18.09 9.34
C TYR A 54 -26.52 18.54 7.94
N LYS A 55 -26.73 17.61 6.99
CA LYS A 55 -27.03 17.82 5.55
C LYS A 55 -27.81 19.11 5.23
N GLY A 56 -27.20 19.95 4.41
CA GLY A 56 -27.75 21.26 4.02
C GLY A 56 -27.37 22.42 4.94
N GLN A 57 -26.62 22.15 6.01
CA GLN A 57 -26.05 23.18 6.89
C GLN A 57 -24.53 23.27 6.73
N LEU A 58 -23.99 24.48 6.91
CA LEU A 58 -22.55 24.78 6.77
C LEU A 58 -21.75 24.57 8.07
N TYR A 59 -22.30 23.82 9.02
CA TYR A 59 -21.59 23.45 10.25
C TYR A 59 -20.74 22.20 10.01
N GLU A 60 -19.81 21.91 10.92
CA GLU A 60 -18.91 20.75 10.84
C GLU A 60 -19.68 19.44 10.59
N GLY A 61 -20.82 19.22 11.25
CA GLY A 61 -21.64 18.02 11.06
C GLY A 61 -22.26 17.86 9.66
N GLY A 62 -22.31 18.92 8.85
CA GLY A 62 -22.91 18.93 7.51
C GLY A 62 -21.87 18.89 6.39
N LEU A 63 -20.66 19.36 6.66
CA LEU A 63 -19.54 19.43 5.71
C LEU A 63 -18.47 18.36 5.95
N ARG A 64 -18.21 18.00 7.21
CA ARG A 64 -17.15 17.04 7.55
C ARG A 64 -17.66 15.62 7.42
N VAL A 65 -17.03 14.89 6.51
CA VAL A 65 -17.37 13.53 6.14
C VAL A 65 -16.14 12.63 6.26
N PRO A 66 -16.29 11.31 6.46
CA PRO A 66 -15.16 10.39 6.39
C PRO A 66 -14.57 10.39 4.97
N GLY A 67 -13.24 10.34 4.89
CA GLY A 67 -12.51 10.22 3.63
C GLY A 67 -11.39 9.19 3.77
N ILE A 68 -11.35 8.20 2.88
CA ILE A 68 -10.32 7.15 2.86
C ILE A 68 -9.78 7.04 1.44
N ILE A 69 -8.45 6.98 1.33
CA ILE A 69 -7.73 6.71 0.08
C ILE A 69 -6.79 5.52 0.32
N GLU A 70 -6.91 4.50 -0.52
CA GLU A 70 -6.00 3.37 -0.55
C GLU A 70 -5.29 3.30 -1.89
N TRP A 71 -3.96 3.20 -1.85
CA TRP A 71 -3.12 2.97 -3.01
C TRP A 71 -1.93 2.08 -2.64
N PRO A 72 -2.07 0.75 -2.70
CA PRO A 72 -1.06 -0.17 -2.15
C PRO A 72 0.34 0.03 -2.76
N ALA A 73 0.44 0.25 -4.07
CA ALA A 73 1.72 0.50 -4.73
C ALA A 73 2.46 1.78 -4.25
N ARG A 74 1.78 2.73 -3.61
CA ARG A 74 2.38 4.00 -3.13
C ARG A 74 2.22 4.25 -1.63
N MET A 75 1.29 3.57 -0.98
CA MET A 75 0.94 3.66 0.43
C MET A 75 1.03 2.27 1.04
N ALA A 76 2.26 1.84 1.35
CA ALA A 76 2.53 0.50 1.91
C ALA A 76 2.06 0.35 3.36
N GLU A 77 1.87 1.46 4.08
CA GLU A 77 1.45 1.48 5.48
C GLU A 77 0.27 2.45 5.67
N SER A 78 -0.65 2.07 6.56
CA SER A 78 -1.78 2.90 6.96
C SER A 78 -1.30 4.15 7.71
N ARG A 79 -1.86 5.30 7.37
CA ARG A 79 -1.58 6.58 8.04
C ARG A 79 -2.81 7.46 8.09
N THR A 80 -2.84 8.37 9.06
CA THR A 80 -3.82 9.47 9.12
C THR A 80 -3.16 10.77 8.66
N SER A 81 -3.97 11.73 8.21
CA SER A 81 -3.52 13.07 7.85
C SER A 81 -4.51 14.08 8.37
N ASP A 82 -4.00 15.17 8.96
CA ASP A 82 -4.80 16.31 9.42
C ASP A 82 -4.94 17.39 8.33
N VAL A 83 -4.50 17.11 7.10
CA VAL A 83 -4.68 18.02 5.96
C VAL A 83 -6.18 18.10 5.65
N HIS A 84 -6.70 19.33 5.61
CA HIS A 84 -8.06 19.56 5.10
C HIS A 84 -8.10 19.21 3.61
N ALA A 85 -8.91 18.22 3.28
CA ALA A 85 -9.18 17.80 1.91
C ALA A 85 -10.68 17.94 1.63
N VAL A 86 -11.01 18.26 0.38
CA VAL A 86 -12.40 18.34 -0.10
C VAL A 86 -12.60 17.40 -1.27
N THR A 87 -13.84 16.97 -1.51
CA THR A 87 -14.18 16.05 -2.62
C THR A 87 -13.71 16.56 -3.98
N SER A 88 -13.68 17.88 -4.18
CA SER A 88 -13.18 18.52 -5.41
C SER A 88 -11.67 18.33 -5.66
N ASP A 89 -10.89 17.92 -4.65
CA ASP A 89 -9.47 17.61 -4.82
C ASP A 89 -9.24 16.26 -5.52
N ILE A 90 -10.24 15.36 -5.52
CA ILE A 90 -10.12 14.01 -6.08
C ILE A 90 -9.85 14.07 -7.58
N LEU A 91 -10.64 14.85 -8.33
CA LEU A 91 -10.53 14.93 -9.79
C LEU A 91 -9.14 15.44 -10.26
N PRO A 92 -8.65 16.62 -9.83
CA PRO A 92 -7.34 17.11 -10.27
C PRO A 92 -6.20 16.19 -9.79
N THR A 93 -6.34 15.57 -8.61
CA THR A 93 -5.37 14.58 -8.12
C THR A 93 -5.32 13.37 -9.06
N LEU A 94 -6.45 12.71 -9.34
CA LEU A 94 -6.50 11.55 -10.24
C LEU A 94 -6.04 11.90 -11.66
N HIS A 95 -6.38 13.08 -12.16
CA HIS A 95 -5.92 13.56 -13.47
C HIS A 95 -4.40 13.71 -13.52
N SER A 96 -3.79 14.31 -12.49
CA SER A 96 -2.33 14.42 -12.42
C SER A 96 -1.65 13.04 -12.34
N LEU A 97 -2.28 12.07 -11.66
CA LEU A 97 -1.76 10.71 -11.51
C LEU A 97 -1.89 9.87 -12.79
N SER A 98 -2.89 10.14 -13.64
CA SER A 98 -3.02 9.51 -14.95
C SER A 98 -2.08 10.09 -16.02
N GLY A 99 -1.28 11.10 -15.67
CA GLY A 99 -0.37 11.80 -16.58
C GLY A 99 -1.03 12.92 -17.38
N GLY A 100 -2.25 13.33 -17.01
CA GLY A 100 -2.94 14.44 -17.64
C GLY A 100 -2.39 15.80 -17.19
N ASP A 101 -2.28 16.74 -18.13
CA ASP A 101 -1.91 18.14 -17.84
C ASP A 101 -3.16 19.00 -17.69
N TYR A 102 -3.49 19.38 -16.45
CA TYR A 102 -4.69 20.15 -16.14
C TYR A 102 -4.70 21.54 -16.80
N ALA A 103 -3.52 22.09 -17.14
CA ALA A 103 -3.40 23.38 -17.83
C ALA A 103 -3.95 23.35 -19.27
N SER A 104 -3.99 22.19 -19.90
CA SER A 104 -4.47 22.06 -21.28
C SER A 104 -6.01 22.05 -21.42
N ALA A 105 -6.73 21.82 -20.32
CA ALA A 105 -8.19 21.67 -20.31
C ALA A 105 -8.94 23.01 -20.07
N SER A 106 -8.28 24.02 -19.48
CA SER A 106 -8.89 25.34 -19.24
C SER A 106 -9.05 26.19 -20.49
N ASP A 107 -8.47 25.75 -21.61
CA ASP A 107 -8.51 26.45 -22.90
C ASP A 107 -9.55 25.85 -23.87
N ALA A 108 -10.37 24.90 -23.40
CA ALA A 108 -11.49 24.38 -24.18
C ALA A 108 -12.65 25.40 -24.23
N PRO A 109 -13.21 25.72 -25.41
CA PRO A 109 -14.23 26.75 -25.60
C PRO A 109 -15.59 26.43 -24.96
#